data_AF-A0AAE9Z0N9-F1
#
_entry.id   AF-A0AAE9Z0N9-F1
#
_cell.length_a   1.000
_cell.length_b   1.000
_cell.length_c   1.000
_cell.angle_alpha   90.00
_cell.angle_beta   90.00
_cell.angle_gamma   90.00
#
_symmetry.space_group_name_H-M   'P 1'
#
loop_
_entity.id
_entity.type
_entity.pdbx_description
1 polymer ?
#
loop_
_entity_poly.entity_id
_entity_poly.type
_entity_poly.pdbx_seq_one_letter_code
_entity_poly.pdbx_strand_id
1 'polypeptide(L)'
;MNFRQLLISFLCLFSISITSAAEYNFTPRERDAHKVKNFSPQVYLFNQKGELIHYSNRFFPALKKAFANTEPVTNADKLKKNLLSLTQAPQDFNDYDFTLFFLAYDESIGPCPPCRKQEKIIEKIKDKMKDKKINHHIVNIIQETYYIDD
;
A
#
# COMPACT_ATOMS: atom_id res chain seq x y z
N MET A 1 -4.73 -1.23 57.06
CA MET A 1 -4.90 -2.24 55.98
C MET A 1 -6.38 -2.60 55.95
N ASN A 2 -7.13 -2.50 54.85
CA ASN A 2 -6.82 -3.05 53.53
C ASN A 2 -7.17 -2.08 52.39
N PHE A 3 -6.12 -1.49 51.82
CA PHE A 3 -6.13 -0.68 50.59
C PHE A 3 -5.86 -1.59 49.37
N ARG A 4 -6.46 -2.77 49.35
CA ARG A 4 -6.23 -3.83 48.35
C ARG A 4 -7.53 -4.10 47.59
N GLN A 5 -8.02 -3.14 46.79
CA GLN A 5 -9.05 -3.48 45.80
C GLN A 5 -9.35 -2.42 44.72
N LEU A 6 -8.61 -1.32 44.64
CA LEU A 6 -8.76 -0.36 43.55
C LEU A 6 -7.43 -0.22 42.82
N LEU A 7 -7.50 -0.27 41.49
CA LEU A 7 -6.42 -0.13 40.50
C LEU A 7 -5.78 -1.44 40.01
N ILE A 8 -6.57 -2.52 39.88
CA ILE A 8 -6.37 -3.50 38.80
C ILE A 8 -7.31 -3.11 37.67
N SER A 9 -6.96 -2.07 36.92
CA SER A 9 -7.57 -1.75 35.61
C SER A 9 -6.72 -0.72 34.87
N PHE A 10 -5.41 -0.94 34.85
CA PHE A 10 -4.53 -0.39 33.81
C PHE A 10 -4.27 -1.49 32.76
N LEU A 11 -5.35 -2.13 32.30
CA LEU A 11 -5.40 -2.74 30.98
C LEU A 11 -5.54 -1.59 29.99
N CYS A 12 -4.45 -0.83 29.80
CA CYS A 12 -4.24 -0.10 28.56
C CYS A 12 -4.20 -1.17 27.48
N LEU A 13 -5.38 -1.44 26.93
CA LEU A 13 -5.64 -1.63 25.52
C LEU A 13 -4.32 -1.69 24.76
N PHE A 14 -3.79 -2.91 24.64
CA PHE A 14 -2.94 -3.22 23.51
C PHE A 14 -3.81 -2.92 22.31
N SER A 15 -3.66 -1.72 21.75
CA SER A 15 -4.02 -1.44 20.38
C SER A 15 -3.17 -2.40 19.57
N ILE A 16 -3.68 -3.61 19.37
CA ILE A 16 -3.19 -4.50 18.34
C ILE A 16 -3.43 -3.67 17.08
N SER A 17 -2.38 -3.01 16.59
CA SER A 17 -2.40 -2.45 15.25
C SER A 17 -2.63 -3.66 14.36
N ILE A 18 -3.90 -3.90 14.01
CA ILE A 18 -4.25 -4.90 13.02
C ILE A 18 -3.69 -4.31 11.74
N THR A 19 -2.44 -4.65 11.42
CA THR A 19 -1.82 -4.35 10.14
C THR A 19 -2.45 -5.27 9.10
N SER A 20 -3.77 -5.14 8.89
CA SER A 20 -4.41 -5.69 7.72
C SER A 20 -3.97 -4.84 6.55
N ALA A 21 -3.38 -5.46 5.53
CA ALA A 21 -3.15 -4.76 4.29
C ALA A 21 -4.51 -4.25 3.78
N ALA A 22 -4.61 -2.95 3.46
CA ALA A 22 -5.81 -2.43 2.84
C ALA A 22 -5.83 -2.90 1.38
N GLU A 23 -6.94 -3.48 0.95
CA GLU A 23 -7.12 -3.95 -0.43
C GLU A 23 -8.15 -3.08 -1.14
N TYR A 24 -7.80 -2.63 -2.33
CA TYR A 24 -8.66 -1.81 -3.18
C TYR A 24 -8.82 -2.50 -4.52
N ASN A 25 -10.05 -2.57 -5.01
CA ASN A 25 -10.35 -3.17 -6.30
C ASN A 25 -10.94 -2.09 -7.21
N PHE A 26 -10.32 -1.88 -8.37
CA PHE A 26 -10.77 -0.90 -9.36
C PHE A 26 -10.82 -1.52 -10.74
N THR A 27 -11.74 -1.05 -11.56
CA THR A 27 -11.77 -1.36 -12.99
C THR A 27 -10.69 -0.57 -13.74
N PRO A 28 -10.31 -0.98 -14.96
CA PRO A 28 -9.46 -0.17 -15.84
C PRO A 28 -10.03 1.24 -16.07
N ARG A 29 -11.37 1.36 -16.15
CA ARG A 29 -12.07 2.63 -16.33
C ARG A 29 -11.84 3.58 -15.14
N GLU A 30 -12.01 3.09 -13.91
CA GLU A 30 -11.78 3.90 -12.71
C GLU A 30 -10.31 4.33 -12.60
N ARG A 31 -9.37 3.41 -12.84
CA ARG A 31 -7.94 3.75 -12.90
C ARG A 31 -7.67 4.88 -13.89
N ASP A 32 -8.23 4.80 -15.09
CA ASP A 32 -8.03 5.78 -16.15
C ASP A 32 -8.69 7.13 -15.82
N ALA A 33 -9.86 7.12 -15.19
CA ALA A 33 -10.54 8.33 -14.69
C ALA A 33 -9.66 9.10 -13.69
N HIS A 34 -8.90 8.40 -12.86
CA HIS A 34 -7.95 8.97 -11.92
C HIS A 34 -6.54 9.20 -12.51
N LYS A 35 -6.36 8.97 -13.82
CA LYS A 35 -5.10 9.20 -14.55
C LYS A 35 -3.92 8.41 -13.97
N VAL A 36 -4.19 7.26 -13.34
CA VAL A 36 -3.14 6.32 -12.92
C VAL A 36 -2.69 5.55 -14.16
N LYS A 37 -1.38 5.42 -14.37
CA LYS A 37 -0.86 4.85 -15.61
C LYS A 37 -1.27 3.38 -15.79
N ASN A 38 -1.52 2.97 -17.02
CA ASN A 38 -1.88 1.60 -17.41
C ASN A 38 -0.64 0.69 -17.48
N PHE A 39 0.03 0.48 -16.33
CA PHE A 39 1.15 -0.45 -16.18
C PHE A 39 0.94 -1.33 -14.96
N SER A 40 1.43 -2.57 -15.00
CA SER A 40 1.50 -3.44 -13.83
C SER A 40 2.75 -4.34 -13.87
N PRO A 41 3.41 -4.57 -12.72
CA PRO A 41 3.12 -3.99 -11.41
C PRO A 41 3.55 -2.52 -11.31
N GLN A 42 2.94 -1.78 -10.38
CA GLN A 42 3.46 -0.49 -9.92
C GLN A 42 3.74 -0.52 -8.43
N VAL A 43 4.74 0.24 -8.01
CA VAL A 43 5.18 0.37 -6.63
C VAL A 43 5.29 1.84 -6.30
N TYR A 44 4.61 2.27 -5.23
CA TYR A 44 4.75 3.59 -4.66
C TYR A 44 5.15 3.43 -3.20
N LEU A 45 6.27 4.03 -2.81
CA LEU A 45 6.74 4.02 -1.44
C LEU A 45 6.76 5.44 -0.91
N PHE A 46 6.03 5.67 0.17
CA PHE A 46 5.98 6.93 0.89
C PHE A 46 6.75 6.81 2.19
N ASN A 47 7.44 7.89 2.58
CA ASN A 47 7.99 8.02 3.92
C ASN A 47 6.90 8.49 4.92
N GLN A 48 7.25 8.59 6.20
CA GLN A 48 6.36 9.06 7.27
C GLN A 48 5.79 10.48 7.04
N LYS A 49 6.50 11.35 6.28
CA LYS A 49 6.02 12.70 5.91
C LYS A 49 5.01 12.67 4.76
N GLY A 50 4.70 11.50 4.21
CA GLY A 50 3.86 11.34 3.03
C GLY A 50 4.54 11.79 1.73
N GLU A 51 5.87 11.89 1.70
CA GLU A 51 6.63 12.18 0.47
C GLU A 51 6.86 10.87 -0.29
N LEU A 52 6.63 10.90 -1.61
CA LEU A 52 6.88 9.74 -2.46
C LEU A 52 8.40 9.59 -2.64
N ILE A 53 9.02 8.63 -1.96
CA ILE A 53 10.48 8.39 -2.00
C ILE A 53 10.87 7.32 -3.02
N HIS A 54 9.91 6.57 -3.55
CA HIS A 54 10.16 5.66 -4.67
C HIS A 54 8.91 5.43 -5.51
N TYR A 55 9.12 5.38 -6.83
CA TYR A 55 8.12 4.97 -7.80
C TYR A 55 8.72 4.02 -8.83
N SER A 56 8.00 2.93 -9.12
CA SER A 56 8.27 2.08 -10.28
C SER A 56 6.95 1.73 -10.97
N ASN A 57 6.95 1.69 -12.30
CA ASN A 57 5.84 1.21 -13.13
C ASN A 57 6.12 -0.15 -13.77
N ARG A 58 7.09 -0.87 -13.22
CA ARG A 58 7.52 -2.21 -13.65
C ARG A 58 8.01 -2.99 -12.44
N PHE A 59 8.28 -4.28 -12.65
CA PHE A 59 8.95 -5.12 -11.67
C PHE A 59 10.23 -4.45 -11.14
N PHE A 60 10.34 -4.34 -9.82
CA PHE A 60 11.44 -3.70 -9.12
C PHE A 60 12.06 -4.67 -8.09
N PRO A 61 13.14 -5.39 -8.47
CA PRO A 61 13.74 -6.40 -7.62
C PRO A 61 14.45 -5.83 -6.38
N ALA A 62 14.86 -4.56 -6.44
CA ALA A 62 15.63 -3.90 -5.39
C ALA A 62 14.75 -3.16 -4.36
N LEU A 63 13.48 -3.55 -4.19
CA LEU A 63 12.52 -2.85 -3.32
C LEU A 63 13.04 -2.63 -1.89
N LYS A 64 13.74 -3.60 -1.30
CA LYS A 64 14.34 -3.43 0.03
C LYS A 64 15.28 -2.21 0.11
N LYS A 65 16.04 -1.91 -0.95
CA LYS A 65 16.94 -0.76 -0.98
C LYS A 65 16.18 0.57 -1.01
N ALA A 66 14.97 0.61 -1.56
CA ALA A 66 14.16 1.83 -1.63
C ALA A 66 13.71 2.31 -0.24
N PHE A 67 13.58 1.41 0.74
CA PHE A 67 13.27 1.79 2.13
C PHE A 67 14.43 2.53 2.83
N ALA A 68 15.65 2.50 2.29
CA ALA A 68 16.75 3.31 2.79
C ALA A 68 16.78 4.71 2.15
N ASN A 69 15.94 4.99 1.15
CA ASN A 69 15.90 6.29 0.51
C ASN A 69 15.13 7.29 1.38
N THR A 70 15.69 8.47 1.57
CA THR A 70 15.02 9.60 2.24
C THR A 70 14.61 10.69 1.27
N GLU A 71 15.14 10.68 0.04
CA GLU A 71 14.92 11.74 -0.93
C GLU A 71 13.60 11.55 -1.69
N PRO A 72 12.74 12.59 -1.76
CA PRO A 72 11.54 12.55 -2.57
C PRO A 72 11.87 12.38 -4.06
N VAL A 73 11.02 11.65 -4.76
CA VAL A 73 11.01 11.58 -6.22
C VAL A 73 10.70 12.97 -6.78
N THR A 74 11.55 13.46 -7.68
CA THR A 74 11.36 14.76 -8.34
C THR A 74 10.02 14.80 -9.11
N ASN A 75 9.27 15.89 -8.96
CA ASN A 75 7.98 16.11 -9.64
C ASN A 75 6.93 15.01 -9.34
N ALA A 76 6.94 14.45 -8.12
CA ALA A 76 6.05 13.37 -7.70
C ALA A 76 4.59 13.77 -7.45
N ASP A 77 4.27 15.06 -7.33
CA ASP A 77 2.95 15.53 -6.89
C ASP A 77 1.80 14.97 -7.71
N LYS A 78 1.96 14.91 -9.03
CA LYS A 78 0.93 14.37 -9.93
C LYS A 78 0.75 12.86 -9.74
N LEU A 79 1.84 12.11 -9.56
CA LEU A 79 1.79 10.67 -9.31
C LEU A 79 1.09 10.37 -7.97
N LYS A 80 1.49 11.09 -6.92
CA LYS A 80 0.88 11.02 -5.59
C LYS A 80 -0.62 11.34 -5.66
N LYS A 81 -0.98 12.48 -6.25
CA LYS A 81 -2.38 12.91 -6.36
C LYS A 81 -3.24 11.89 -7.10
N ASN A 82 -2.78 11.38 -8.24
CA ASN A 82 -3.54 10.42 -9.03
C ASN A 82 -3.80 9.13 -8.25
N LEU A 83 -2.76 8.57 -7.59
CA LEU A 83 -2.90 7.37 -6.78
C LEU A 83 -3.84 7.59 -5.59
N LEU A 84 -3.63 8.65 -4.80
CA LEU A 84 -4.43 8.90 -3.61
C LEU A 84 -5.88 9.27 -3.94
N SER A 85 -6.12 9.89 -5.10
CA SER A 85 -7.48 10.15 -5.58
C SER A 85 -8.19 8.85 -5.98
N LEU A 86 -7.47 7.89 -6.56
CA LEU A 86 -8.01 6.58 -6.91
C LEU A 86 -8.35 5.79 -5.66
N THR A 87 -7.39 5.62 -4.74
CA THR A 87 -7.57 4.75 -3.58
C THR A 87 -8.40 5.38 -2.47
N GLN A 88 -8.52 6.71 -2.45
CA GLN A 88 -9.08 7.47 -1.32
C GLN A 88 -8.43 7.09 0.03
N ALA A 89 -7.18 6.60 -0.01
CA ALA A 89 -6.49 6.16 1.18
C ALA A 89 -6.26 7.33 2.16
N PRO A 90 -6.25 7.06 3.48
CA PRO A 90 -5.94 8.09 4.47
C PRO A 90 -4.65 8.82 4.13
N GLN A 91 -4.69 10.15 4.18
CA GLN A 91 -3.53 10.99 3.89
C GLN A 91 -2.65 11.25 5.11
N ASP A 92 -2.98 10.65 6.25
CA ASP A 92 -2.12 10.64 7.42
C ASP A 92 -1.12 9.49 7.32
N PHE A 93 0.15 9.84 7.10
CA PHE A 93 1.26 8.90 6.97
C PHE A 93 2.05 8.75 8.29
N ASN A 94 1.72 9.54 9.32
CA ASN A 94 2.60 9.71 10.49
C ASN A 94 2.65 8.48 11.40
N ASP A 95 1.65 7.60 11.34
CA ASP A 95 1.57 6.38 12.17
C ASP A 95 2.54 5.28 11.76
N TYR A 96 3.13 5.39 10.56
CA TYR A 96 3.97 4.37 9.94
C TYR A 96 5.31 4.95 9.48
N ASP A 97 6.38 4.17 9.59
CA ASP A 97 7.70 4.56 9.07
C ASP A 97 7.63 4.71 7.53
N PHE A 98 6.86 3.82 6.90
CA PHE A 98 6.66 3.77 5.46
C PHE A 98 5.24 3.35 5.11
N THR A 99 4.74 3.86 3.99
CA THR A 99 3.50 3.37 3.36
C THR A 99 3.81 2.88 1.95
N LEU A 100 3.49 1.62 1.67
CA LEU A 100 3.71 0.96 0.39
C LEU A 100 2.37 0.72 -0.31
N PHE A 101 2.19 1.29 -1.49
CA PHE A 101 1.14 0.88 -2.42
C PHE A 101 1.73 -0.02 -3.50
N PHE A 102 1.09 -1.16 -3.70
CA PHE A 102 1.38 -2.11 -4.75
C PHE A 102 0.17 -2.22 -5.68
N LEU A 103 0.34 -1.82 -6.94
CA LEU A 103 -0.70 -1.92 -7.97
C LEU A 103 -0.42 -3.12 -8.87
N ALA A 104 -1.42 -3.98 -9.08
CA ALA A 104 -1.33 -5.15 -9.94
C ALA A 104 -2.60 -5.39 -10.73
N TYR A 105 -2.50 -6.15 -11.82
CA TYR A 105 -3.68 -6.73 -12.46
C TYR A 105 -4.06 -8.00 -11.74
N ASP A 106 -5.36 -8.11 -11.48
CA ASP A 106 -5.95 -9.35 -11.03
C ASP A 106 -5.90 -10.40 -12.16
N GLU A 107 -5.86 -11.67 -11.78
CA GLU A 107 -5.82 -12.78 -12.76
C GLU A 107 -7.06 -12.80 -13.67
N SER A 108 -8.20 -12.22 -13.23
CA SER A 108 -9.40 -12.07 -14.06
C SER A 108 -9.16 -11.24 -15.33
N ILE A 109 -8.21 -10.29 -15.33
CA ILE A 109 -7.84 -9.52 -16.52
C ILE A 109 -6.85 -10.29 -17.40
N GLY A 110 -6.01 -11.13 -16.79
CA GLY A 110 -5.02 -11.95 -17.46
C GLY A 110 -3.76 -12.15 -16.62
N PRO A 111 -2.87 -13.08 -17.03
CA PRO A 111 -1.71 -13.43 -16.24
C PRO A 111 -0.73 -12.26 -16.14
N CYS A 112 -0.29 -11.95 -14.91
CA CYS A 112 0.78 -10.98 -14.65
C CYS A 112 1.98 -11.63 -13.94
N PRO A 113 2.86 -12.38 -14.64
CA PRO A 113 4.09 -12.92 -14.07
C PRO A 113 4.98 -11.88 -13.34
N PRO A 114 5.19 -10.64 -13.84
CA PRO A 114 5.96 -9.65 -13.08
C PRO A 114 5.26 -9.19 -11.80
N CYS A 115 3.92 -9.19 -11.73
CA CYS A 115 3.17 -8.90 -10.51
C CYS A 115 3.44 -9.96 -9.44
N ARG A 116 3.32 -11.25 -9.81
CA ARG A 116 3.60 -12.37 -8.90
C ARG A 116 5.05 -12.39 -8.39
N LYS A 117 6.00 -11.97 -9.22
CA LYS A 117 7.40 -11.78 -8.79
C LYS A 117 7.53 -10.63 -7.80
N GLN A 118 6.81 -9.53 -8.01
CA GLN A 118 6.84 -8.38 -7.10
C GLN A 118 6.20 -8.71 -5.75
N GLU A 119 5.06 -9.40 -5.72
CA GLU A 119 4.37 -9.86 -4.51
C GLU A 119 5.30 -10.67 -3.61
N LYS A 120 6.00 -11.67 -4.18
CA LYS A 120 6.99 -12.47 -3.44
C LYS A 120 8.12 -11.64 -2.84
N ILE A 121 8.46 -10.49 -3.43
CA ILE A 121 9.45 -9.58 -2.84
C ILE A 121 8.84 -8.78 -1.70
N ILE A 122 7.60 -8.32 -1.85
CA ILE A 122 6.86 -7.59 -0.80
C ILE A 122 6.64 -8.48 0.42
N GLU A 123 6.25 -9.74 0.24
CA GLU A 123 6.14 -10.74 1.31
C GLU A 123 7.48 -10.92 2.05
N LYS A 124 8.57 -11.12 1.31
CA LYS A 124 9.91 -11.22 1.90
C LYS A 124 10.34 -9.95 2.66
N ILE A 125 9.85 -8.78 2.26
CA ILE A 125 10.13 -7.52 2.96
C ILE A 125 9.36 -7.46 4.27
N LYS A 126 8.07 -7.83 4.27
CA LYS A 126 7.26 -7.95 5.49
C LYS A 126 7.95 -8.86 6.52
N ASP A 127 8.50 -9.97 6.07
CA ASP A 127 9.21 -10.91 6.96
C ASP A 127 10.54 -10.37 7.49
N LYS A 128 11.27 -9.58 6.69
CA LYS A 128 12.64 -9.14 6.99
C LYS A 128 12.73 -7.76 7.65
N MET A 129 11.64 -7.00 7.66
CA MET A 129 11.60 -5.62 8.18
C MET A 129 10.55 -5.50 9.29
N LYS A 130 10.50 -6.49 10.19
CA LYS A 130 9.57 -6.53 11.33
C LYS A 130 9.83 -5.41 12.35
N ASP A 131 11.02 -4.82 12.32
CA ASP A 131 11.41 -3.66 13.12
C ASP A 131 10.83 -2.33 12.59
N LYS A 132 10.26 -2.34 11.38
CA LYS A 132 9.65 -1.17 10.75
C LYS A 132 8.13 -1.29 10.73
N LYS A 133 7.44 -0.18 11.02
CA LYS A 133 6.00 -0.06 10.83
C LYS A 133 5.73 0.26 9.37
N ILE A 134 5.42 -0.75 8.57
CA ILE A 134 5.09 -0.58 7.15
C ILE A 134 3.58 -0.73 6.96
N ASN A 135 2.92 0.31 6.47
CA ASN A 135 1.53 0.23 6.02
C ASN A 135 1.49 -0.31 4.59
N HIS A 136 0.74 -1.38 4.36
CA HIS A 136 0.68 -2.06 3.07
C HIS A 136 -0.69 -1.89 2.43
N HIS A 137 -0.70 -1.35 1.21
CA HIS A 137 -1.90 -1.17 0.40
C HIS A 137 -1.74 -1.97 -0.88
N ILE A 138 -2.70 -2.83 -1.18
CA ILE A 138 -2.77 -3.60 -2.42
C ILE A 138 -3.90 -3.02 -3.25
N VAL A 139 -3.59 -2.67 -4.50
CA VAL A 139 -4.56 -2.11 -5.43
C VAL A 139 -4.64 -3.04 -6.63
N ASN A 140 -5.74 -3.78 -6.73
CA ASN A 140 -6.00 -4.71 -7.81
C ASN A 140 -6.81 -4.01 -8.89
N ILE A 141 -6.36 -4.11 -10.13
CA ILE A 141 -7.20 -3.78 -11.28
C ILE A 141 -7.93 -5.05 -11.68
N ILE A 142 -9.25 -5.04 -11.56
CA ILE A 142 -10.15 -6.18 -11.78
C ILE A 142 -10.93 -6.02 -13.07
N GLN A 143 -11.40 -7.14 -13.63
CA GLN A 143 -12.26 -7.10 -14.81
C GLN A 143 -13.55 -6.32 -14.54
N GLU A 144 -13.96 -5.48 -15.49
CA GLU A 144 -15.24 -4.78 -15.41
C GLU A 144 -16.38 -5.78 -15.64
N THR A 145 -17.28 -5.93 -14.66
CA THR A 145 -18.48 -6.76 -14.78
C THR A 145 -19.64 -5.92 -15.27
N TYR A 146 -20.23 -6.30 -16.41
CA TYR A 146 -21.46 -5.71 -16.92
C TYR A 146 -22.61 -6.64 -16.58
N TYR A 147 -23.60 -6.14 -15.84
CA TYR A 147 -24.91 -6.79 -15.76
C TYR A 147 -25.72 -6.33 -16.96
N ILE A 148 -26.12 -7.27 -17.80
CA ILE A 148 -27.16 -7.04 -18.80
C ILE A 148 -28.47 -7.35 -18.07
N ASP A 149 -29.27 -6.32 -17.81
CA ASP A 149 -30.64 -6.52 -17.34
C ASP A 149 -31.43 -7.09 -18.52
N ASP A 150 -31.93 -8.33 -18.37
CA ASP A 150 -32.78 -9.03 -19.35
C ASP A 150 -34.18 -8.39 -19.49
#